data_AF-A0A3C0I9A4-F1
#
_entry.id   AF-A0A3C0I9A4-F1
#
_cell.length_a   1.000
_cell.length_b   1.000
_cell.length_c   1.000
_cell.angle_alpha   90.00
_cell.angle_beta   90.00
_cell.angle_gamma   90.00
#
_symmetry.space_group_name_H-M   'P 1'
#
loop_
_entity.id
_entity.type
_entity.pdbx_description
1 polymer ?
#
loop_
_entity_poly.entity_id
_entity_poly.type
_entity_poly.pdbx_seq_one_letter_code
_entity_poly.pdbx_strand_id
1 'polypeptide(L)'
;SKQLSNNHIVGVNSPPFREMSEAEVKQLAEQINQSGANIVWVGLGSPKQEYFAKRLAQFTQADFLFTVGAAFDFHTGRVKQAPRWIQRSGFEWLFRLFMEPKRLYKRYFEVIPAFLYYNLTELWQYFWRREKSINT
;
A
#
# COMPACT_ATOMS: atom_id res chain seq x y z
N SER A 1 -11.33 21.27 -6.88
CA SER A 1 -10.76 20.61 -5.68
C SER A 1 -11.71 20.63 -4.47
N LYS A 2 -13.04 20.53 -4.65
CA LYS A 2 -14.05 20.76 -3.59
C LYS A 2 -14.35 19.56 -2.66
N GLN A 3 -13.64 18.44 -2.77
CA GLN A 3 -14.08 17.16 -2.18
C GLN A 3 -13.39 16.78 -0.86
N LEU A 4 -12.41 17.56 -0.39
CA LEU A 4 -11.80 17.42 0.94
C LEU A 4 -12.28 18.51 1.91
N SER A 5 -13.56 18.90 1.81
CA SER A 5 -14.23 19.81 2.74
C SER A 5 -14.56 19.11 4.05
N ASN A 6 -13.58 18.45 4.67
CA ASN A 6 -13.74 17.89 6.00
C ASN A 6 -13.01 18.81 6.98
N ASN A 7 -13.74 19.45 7.89
CA ASN A 7 -13.23 20.49 8.79
C ASN A 7 -12.25 19.95 9.86
N HIS A 8 -11.88 18.66 9.78
CA HIS A 8 -11.02 17.96 10.73
C HIS A 8 -9.64 17.60 10.15
N ILE A 9 -9.28 18.10 8.96
CA ILE A 9 -7.93 17.95 8.41
C ILE A 9 -7.05 19.05 9.02
N VAL A 10 -6.21 18.67 9.98
CA VAL A 10 -5.35 19.60 10.72
C VAL A 10 -3.97 19.81 10.08
N GLY A 11 -3.62 19.05 9.05
CA GLY A 11 -2.34 19.21 8.35
C GLY A 11 -2.18 18.33 7.11
N VAL A 12 -1.26 18.73 6.22
CA VAL A 12 -0.84 17.96 5.04
C VAL A 12 0.67 18.11 4.88
N ASN A 13 1.37 17.02 4.57
CA ASN A 13 2.81 17.02 4.31
C ASN A 13 3.14 16.16 3.08
N SER A 14 4.06 16.65 2.24
CA SER A 14 4.62 15.89 1.12
C SER A 14 6.09 15.62 1.40
N PRO A 15 6.46 14.41 1.87
CA PRO A 15 7.84 14.11 2.19
C PRO A 15 8.71 14.10 0.92
N PRO A 16 10.03 14.30 1.07
CA PRO A 16 10.94 14.38 -0.07
C PRO A 16 10.99 13.06 -0.85
N PHE A 17 11.37 13.13 -2.13
CA PHE A 17 11.63 11.97 -3.01
C PHE A 17 12.95 11.26 -2.69
N ARG A 18 13.25 11.09 -1.40
CA ARG A 18 14.36 10.31 -0.84
C ARG A 18 13.92 9.68 0.47
N GLU A 19 14.81 8.95 1.13
CA GLU A 19 14.59 8.56 2.51
C GLU A 19 14.83 9.75 3.45
N MET A 20 13.97 9.86 4.46
CA MET A 20 14.12 10.83 5.53
C MET A 20 15.06 10.28 6.60
N SER A 21 15.97 11.12 7.06
CA SER A 21 16.79 10.84 8.24
C SER A 21 15.91 10.70 9.49
N GLU A 22 16.43 10.08 10.54
CA GLU A 22 15.68 9.96 11.80
C GLU A 22 15.33 11.32 12.40
N ALA A 23 16.23 12.31 12.30
CA ALA A 23 15.97 13.67 12.76
C ALA A 23 14.80 14.32 12.02
N GLU A 24 14.73 14.15 10.69
CA GLU A 24 13.60 14.66 9.90
C GLU A 24 12.27 13.95 10.25
N VAL A 25 12.31 12.65 10.54
CA VAL A 25 11.12 11.90 10.96
C VAL A 25 10.66 12.37 12.35
N LYS A 26 11.58 12.60 13.29
CA LYS A 26 11.26 13.17 14.62
C LYS A 26 10.64 14.56 14.50
N GLN A 27 11.21 15.41 13.64
CA GLN A 27 10.67 16.74 13.40
C GLN A 27 9.25 16.68 12.82
N LEU A 28 9.00 15.78 11.86
CA LEU A 28 7.67 15.58 11.31
C LEU A 28 6.68 15.04 12.37
N ALA A 29 7.13 14.11 13.21
CA ALA A 29 6.31 13.59 14.31
C ALA A 29 5.90 14.70 15.29
N GLU A 30 6.83 15.60 15.62
CA GLU A 30 6.55 16.75 16.48
C GLU A 30 5.50 17.68 15.85
N GLN A 31 5.60 17.95 14.54
CA GLN A 31 4.60 18.73 13.81
C GLN A 31 3.21 18.06 13.86
N ILE A 32 3.17 16.72 13.73
CA ILE A 32 1.92 15.96 13.84
C ILE A 32 1.35 16.08 15.25
N ASN A 33 2.17 15.92 16.29
CA ASN A 33 1.74 16.00 17.69
C ASN A 33 1.18 17.40 18.01
N GLN A 34 1.88 18.45 17.58
CA GLN A 34 1.45 19.85 17.76
C GLN A 34 0.16 20.18 17.00
N SER A 35 -0.11 19.50 15.88
CA SER A 35 -1.35 19.69 15.12
C SER A 35 -2.59 19.10 15.80
N GLY A 36 -2.40 18.26 16.84
CA GLY A 36 -3.50 17.55 17.50
C GLY A 36 -4.12 16.44 16.63
N ALA A 37 -3.37 15.92 15.65
CA ALA A 37 -3.87 14.87 14.77
C ALA A 37 -4.00 13.52 15.51
N ASN A 38 -5.22 12.99 15.60
CA ASN A 38 -5.47 11.64 16.10
C ASN A 38 -5.17 10.55 15.05
N ILE A 39 -5.27 10.88 13.77
CA ILE A 39 -5.15 9.92 12.67
C ILE A 39 -4.20 10.47 11.61
N VAL A 40 -3.20 9.67 11.25
CA VAL A 40 -2.24 9.98 10.18
C VAL A 40 -2.44 9.02 9.01
N TRP A 41 -2.64 9.59 7.82
CA TRP A 41 -2.81 8.84 6.58
C TRP A 41 -1.52 8.90 5.75
N VAL A 42 -0.90 7.76 5.50
CA VAL A 42 0.38 7.63 4.79
C VAL A 42 0.16 7.07 3.39
N GLY A 43 0.39 7.91 2.37
CA GLY A 43 0.27 7.56 0.95
C GLY A 43 1.60 7.53 0.20
N LEU A 44 2.56 6.71 0.64
CA LEU A 44 3.91 6.65 0.03
C LEU A 44 4.14 5.46 -0.90
N GLY A 45 3.14 4.59 -1.05
CA GLY A 45 3.25 3.35 -1.80
C GLY A 45 4.02 2.26 -1.05
N SER A 46 3.69 1.01 -1.35
CA SER A 46 4.31 -0.16 -0.73
C SER A 46 5.63 -0.51 -1.44
N PRO A 47 6.70 -0.92 -0.73
CA PRO A 47 6.78 -1.19 0.72
C PRO A 47 7.21 0.03 1.57
N LYS A 48 7.47 1.19 0.94
CA LYS A 48 8.04 2.38 1.60
C LYS A 48 7.14 2.89 2.73
N GLN A 49 5.83 2.90 2.51
CA GLN A 49 4.85 3.40 3.46
C GLN A 49 4.82 2.59 4.76
N GLU A 50 5.01 1.27 4.71
CA GLU A 50 4.98 0.39 5.89
C GLU A 50 6.21 0.64 6.76
N TYR A 51 7.39 0.73 6.15
CA TYR A 51 8.62 1.09 6.87
C TYR A 51 8.57 2.51 7.44
N PHE A 52 8.06 3.46 6.67
CA PHE A 52 7.92 4.83 7.12
C PHE A 52 6.92 4.95 8.27
N ALA A 53 5.75 4.33 8.17
CA ALA A 53 4.75 4.31 9.23
C ALA A 53 5.31 3.68 10.51
N LYS A 54 6.06 2.57 10.40
CA LYS A 54 6.74 1.94 11.54
C LYS A 54 7.75 2.87 12.21
N ARG A 55 8.55 3.61 11.44
CA ARG A 55 9.51 4.60 11.97
C ARG A 55 8.79 5.79 12.62
N LEU A 56 7.75 6.31 11.98
CA LEU A 56 6.99 7.45 12.49
C LEU A 56 6.26 7.12 13.80
N ALA A 57 5.69 5.91 13.90
CA ALA A 57 5.01 5.42 15.09
C ALA A 57 5.87 5.41 16.37
N GLN A 58 7.20 5.46 16.24
CA GLN A 58 8.10 5.54 17.39
C GLN A 58 8.12 6.94 18.04
N PHE A 59 7.65 7.97 17.33
CA PHE A 59 7.80 9.38 17.76
C PHE A 59 6.48 10.16 17.79
N THR A 60 5.47 9.73 17.01
CA THR A 60 4.17 10.39 17.00
C THR A 60 3.26 9.89 18.12
N GLN A 61 2.39 10.77 18.61
CA GLN A 61 1.34 10.53 19.59
C GLN A 61 -0.03 10.30 18.92
N ALA A 62 -0.10 10.24 17.59
CA ALA A 62 -1.34 9.92 16.88
C ALA A 62 -1.83 8.51 17.25
N ASP A 63 -3.13 8.37 17.50
CA ASP A 63 -3.76 7.11 17.90
C ASP A 63 -3.67 6.06 16.78
N PHE A 64 -3.78 6.48 15.51
CA PHE A 64 -3.78 5.58 14.36
C PHE A 64 -2.94 6.08 13.19
N LEU A 65 -2.17 5.16 12.59
CA LEU A 65 -1.44 5.37 11.34
C LEU A 65 -1.98 4.40 10.28
N PHE A 66 -2.53 4.94 9.19
CA PHE A 66 -3.07 4.15 8.07
C PHE A 66 -2.20 4.27 6.83
N THR A 67 -1.69 3.16 6.33
CA THR A 67 -1.02 3.09 5.02
C THR A 67 -2.06 2.87 3.93
N VAL A 68 -2.26 3.88 3.07
CA VAL A 68 -3.35 3.87 2.06
C VAL A 68 -2.87 3.74 0.62
N GLY A 69 -1.56 3.69 0.39
CA GLY A 69 -0.98 3.59 -0.94
C GLY A 69 -1.49 4.71 -1.85
N ALA A 70 -1.98 4.32 -3.02
CA ALA A 70 -2.43 5.22 -4.07
C ALA A 70 -3.87 5.75 -3.86
N ALA A 71 -4.48 5.61 -2.67
CA ALA A 71 -5.84 6.08 -2.43
C ALA A 71 -6.03 7.57 -2.77
N PHE A 72 -5.03 8.41 -2.45
CA PHE A 72 -5.03 9.82 -2.81
C PHE A 72 -4.92 10.03 -4.33
N ASP A 73 -4.14 9.22 -5.04
CA ASP A 73 -4.03 9.32 -6.50
C ASP A 73 -5.36 9.01 -7.22
N PHE A 74 -6.16 8.09 -6.67
CA PHE A 74 -7.52 7.83 -7.15
C PHE A 74 -8.45 9.02 -6.86
N HIS A 75 -8.38 9.60 -5.66
CA HIS A 75 -9.25 10.70 -5.26
C HIS A 75 -8.92 12.02 -5.96
N THR A 76 -7.66 12.21 -6.35
CA THR A 76 -7.21 13.37 -7.15
C THR A 76 -7.44 13.19 -8.65
N GLY A 77 -7.95 12.03 -9.10
CA GLY A 77 -8.18 11.72 -10.52
C GLY A 77 -6.92 11.44 -11.33
N ARG A 78 -5.76 11.32 -10.67
CA ARG A 78 -4.47 11.04 -11.30
C ARG A 78 -4.43 9.63 -11.89
N VAL A 79 -5.08 8.67 -11.23
CA VAL A 79 -5.22 7.29 -11.71
C VAL A 79 -6.67 7.06 -12.13
N LYS A 80 -6.87 6.65 -13.38
CA LYS A 80 -8.19 6.28 -13.90
C LYS A 80 -8.63 4.96 -13.27
N GLN A 81 -9.79 4.96 -12.62
CA GLN A 81 -10.46 3.74 -12.21
C GLN A 81 -11.07 3.04 -13.43
N ALA A 82 -11.05 1.71 -13.44
CA ALA A 82 -11.74 0.94 -14.46
C ALA A 82 -13.26 1.23 -14.41
N PRO A 83 -13.99 1.19 -15.54
CA PRO A 83 -15.45 1.20 -15.53
C PRO A 83 -16.04 0.13 -14.59
N ARG A 84 -17.18 0.42 -13.95
CA ARG A 84 -17.80 -0.47 -12.94
C ARG A 84 -18.05 -1.89 -13.45
N TRP A 85 -18.36 -2.06 -14.75
CA TRP A 85 -18.57 -3.38 -15.33
C TRP A 85 -17.27 -4.20 -15.41
N ILE A 86 -16.12 -3.55 -15.65
CA ILE A 86 -14.79 -4.20 -15.63
C ILE A 86 -14.37 -4.55 -14.19
N GLN A 87 -14.67 -3.67 -13.24
CA GLN A 87 -14.42 -3.95 -11.82
C GLN A 87 -15.21 -5.19 -11.37
N ARG A 88 -16.50 -5.25 -11.72
CA ARG A 88 -17.39 -6.38 -11.38
C ARG A 88 -17.03 -7.68 -12.09
N SER A 89 -16.43 -7.62 -13.27
CA SER A 89 -16.00 -8.81 -14.01
C SER A 89 -14.66 -9.38 -13.54
N GLY A 90 -13.99 -8.75 -12.56
CA GLY A 90 -12.66 -9.16 -12.10
C GLY A 90 -11.52 -8.84 -13.09
N PHE A 91 -11.78 -8.11 -14.18
CA PHE A 91 -10.78 -7.76 -15.21
C PHE A 91 -10.09 -6.41 -14.96
N GLU A 92 -10.24 -5.85 -13.77
CA GLU A 92 -9.58 -4.59 -13.42
C GLU A 92 -8.05 -4.67 -13.54
N TRP A 93 -7.47 -5.83 -13.25
CA TRP A 93 -6.03 -6.05 -13.39
C TRP A 93 -5.54 -5.83 -14.82
N LEU A 94 -6.32 -6.28 -15.81
CA LEU A 94 -6.00 -6.16 -17.24
C LEU A 94 -6.14 -4.70 -17.70
N PHE A 95 -7.21 -4.02 -17.25
CA PHE A 95 -7.36 -2.59 -17.49
C PHE A 95 -6.18 -1.79 -16.94
N ARG A 96 -5.76 -2.08 -15.70
CA ARG A 96 -4.60 -1.43 -15.08
C ARG A 96 -3.30 -1.74 -15.85
N LEU A 97 -3.11 -2.97 -16.32
CA LEU A 97 -1.95 -3.34 -17.14
C LEU A 97 -1.89 -2.53 -18.43
N PHE A 98 -3.02 -2.31 -19.12
CA PHE A 98 -3.05 -1.47 -20.32
C PHE A 98 -2.80 0.01 -20.03
N MET A 99 -3.25 0.51 -18.87
CA MET A 99 -3.02 1.91 -18.48
C MET A 99 -1.57 2.16 -18.02
N GLU A 100 -0.92 1.19 -17.39
CA GLU A 100 0.43 1.34 -16.83
C GLU A 100 1.35 0.15 -17.18
N PRO A 101 1.56 -0.14 -18.49
CA PRO A 101 2.24 -1.35 -18.93
C PRO A 101 3.67 -1.42 -18.40
N LYS A 102 4.42 -0.31 -18.44
CA LYS A 102 5.81 -0.25 -17.96
C LYS A 102 5.94 -0.57 -16.46
N ARG A 103 4.94 -0.18 -15.65
CA ARG A 103 4.97 -0.37 -14.20
C ARG A 103 4.52 -1.78 -13.81
N LEU A 104 3.51 -2.30 -14.49
CA LEU A 104 2.83 -3.52 -14.08
C LEU A 104 3.32 -4.77 -14.81
N TYR A 105 3.91 -4.66 -16.00
CA TYR A 105 4.37 -5.82 -16.78
C TYR A 105 5.23 -6.78 -15.95
N LYS A 106 6.26 -6.26 -15.27
CA LYS A 106 7.15 -7.06 -14.42
C LYS A 106 6.38 -7.84 -13.35
N ARG A 107 5.38 -7.21 -12.74
CA ARG A 107 4.55 -7.84 -11.71
C ARG A 107 3.71 -8.99 -12.30
N TYR A 108 3.07 -8.78 -13.44
CA TYR A 108 2.16 -9.78 -14.02
C TYR A 108 2.87 -10.95 -14.70
N PHE A 109 4.01 -10.70 -15.35
CA PHE A 109 4.70 -11.72 -16.15
C PHE A 109 5.88 -12.38 -15.43
N GLU A 110 6.46 -11.75 -14.40
CA GLU A 110 7.57 -12.36 -13.65
C GLU A 110 7.13 -12.75 -12.23
N VAL A 111 6.52 -11.83 -11.49
CA VAL A 111 6.24 -12.05 -10.06
C VAL A 111 5.06 -12.98 -9.83
N ILE A 112 3.92 -12.78 -10.52
CA ILE A 112 2.73 -13.63 -10.32
C ILE A 112 3.00 -15.10 -10.71
N PRO A 113 3.62 -15.42 -11.86
CA PRO A 113 3.91 -16.81 -12.21
C PRO A 113 4.87 -17.49 -11.22
N ALA A 114 5.92 -16.77 -10.77
CA ALA A 114 6.82 -17.28 -9.75
C ALA A 114 6.08 -17.56 -8.44
N PHE A 115 5.22 -16.64 -8.00
CA PHE A 115 4.40 -16.84 -6.81
C PHE A 115 3.50 -18.07 -6.91
N LEU A 116 2.80 -18.25 -8.05
CA LEU A 116 1.97 -19.43 -8.27
C LEU A 116 2.78 -20.72 -8.24
N TYR A 117 3.95 -20.74 -8.87
CA TYR A 117 4.85 -21.90 -8.85
C TYR A 117 5.28 -22.27 -7.41
N TYR A 118 5.74 -21.29 -6.62
CA TYR A 118 6.15 -21.55 -5.24
C TYR A 118 4.98 -22.04 -4.37
N ASN A 119 3.80 -21.44 -4.49
CA ASN A 119 2.63 -21.86 -3.72
C ASN A 119 2.14 -23.26 -4.12
N LEU A 120 2.15 -23.59 -5.42
CA LEU A 120 1.76 -24.91 -5.90
C LEU A 120 2.73 -26.00 -5.44
N THR A 121 4.04 -25.72 -5.47
CA THR A 121 5.04 -26.67 -4.97
C THR A 121 4.93 -26.86 -3.47
N GLU A 122 4.67 -25.82 -2.70
CA GLU A 122 4.43 -25.91 -1.25
C GLU A 122 3.16 -26.70 -0.93
N LEU A 123 2.05 -26.43 -1.63
CA LEU A 123 0.81 -27.19 -1.50
C LEU A 123 1.01 -28.66 -1.83
N TRP A 124 1.71 -28.97 -2.93
CA TRP A 124 2.02 -30.35 -3.30
C TRP A 124 2.82 -31.07 -2.21
N GLN A 125 3.87 -30.42 -1.68
CA GLN A 125 4.66 -30.98 -0.58
C GLN A 125 3.84 -31.16 0.69
N TYR A 126 2.92 -30.25 0.99
CA TYR A 126 2.00 -30.37 2.13
C TYR A 126 1.13 -31.62 2.00
N PHE A 127 0.46 -31.82 0.86
CA PHE A 127 -0.39 -32.99 0.63
C PHE A 127 0.41 -34.30 0.65
N TRP A 128 1.57 -34.33 0.00
CA TRP A 128 2.45 -35.50 -0.01
C TRP A 128 2.92 -35.90 1.39
N ARG A 129 3.29 -34.93 2.24
CA ARG A 129 3.67 -35.18 3.64
C ARG A 129 2.49 -35.67 4.48
N ARG A 130 1.30 -35.11 4.27
CA ARG A 130 0.08 -35.50 5.00
C ARG A 130 -0.32 -36.95 4.68
N GLU A 131 -0.28 -37.36 3.42
CA GLU A 131 -0.61 -38.73 3.03
C GLU A 131 0.38 -39.76 3.61
N LYS A 132 1.67 -39.40 3.67
CA LYS A 132 2.71 -40.24 4.26
C LYS A 132 2.58 -40.40 5.79
N SER A 133 2.04 -39.40 6.49
CA SER A 133 1.80 -39.42 7.94
C SER A 133 0.57 -40.20 8.36
N ILE A 134 -0.38 -40.46 7.46
CA ILE A 134 -1.62 -41.22 7.74
C ILE A 134 -1.40 -42.72 7.53
N ASN A 135 -0.42 -43.10 6.71
CA ASN A 135 -0.10 -44.49 6.36
C ASN A 135 1.06 -45.10 7.19
N THR A 136 1.47 -44.45 8.28
CA THR A 136 2.39 -44.96 9.32
C THR A 136 1.71 -44.87 10.67
#